data_AF-A0A958EML1-F1
#
_entry.id   AF-A0A958EML1-F1
#
_cell.length_a   1.000
_cell.length_b   1.000
_cell.length_c   1.000
_cell.angle_alpha   90.00
_cell.angle_beta   90.00
_cell.angle_gamma   90.00
#
_symmetry.space_group_name_H-M   'P 1'
#
loop_
_entity.id
_entity.type
_entity.pdbx_description
1 polymer ?
#
loop_
_entity_poly.entity_id
_entity_poly.type
_entity_poly.pdbx_seq_one_letter_code
_entity_poly.pdbx_strand_id
1 'polypeptide(L)' 'MTSDLKQQLTRKILSIVGVTERFWPTDSGGFTAFVFKNKEFAHFHSGNELDLKLTKKLIAAKQLQHPENSTVHPNR' A
#
# COMPACT_ATOMS: atom_id res chain seq x y z
N MET A 1 -14.52 4.27 13.02
CA MET A 1 -13.60 3.34 13.70
C MET A 1 -12.80 2.58 12.63
N THR A 2 -11.48 2.49 12.76
CA THR A 2 -10.63 1.72 11.83
C THR A 2 -10.88 0.23 12.02
N SER A 3 -11.06 -0.54 10.94
CA SER A 3 -11.35 -1.98 11.05
C SER A 3 -10.24 -2.74 11.80
N ASP A 4 -10.63 -3.80 12.51
CA ASP A 4 -9.68 -4.63 13.27
C ASP A 4 -8.60 -5.23 12.35
N LEU A 5 -8.98 -5.66 11.14
CA LEU A 5 -8.04 -6.15 10.13
C LEU A 5 -6.98 -5.10 9.76
N LYS A 6 -7.41 -3.85 9.51
CA LYS A 6 -6.49 -2.75 9.17
C LYS A 6 -5.52 -2.48 10.32
N GLN A 7 -5.99 -2.49 11.57
CA GLN A 7 -5.11 -2.33 12.75
C GLN A 7 -4.11 -3.48 12.89
N GLN A 8 -4.56 -4.72 12.73
CA GLN A 8 -3.68 -5.90 12.78
C GLN A 8 -2.62 -5.85 11.68
N LEU A 9 -3.00 -5.49 10.46
CA LEU A 9 -2.08 -5.41 9.33
C LEU A 9 -1.07 -4.27 9.48
N THR A 10 -1.51 -3.09 9.94
CA THR A 10 -0.61 -1.99 10.30
C THR A 10 0.44 -2.44 11.31
N ARG A 11 0.03 -3.11 12.41
CA ARG A 11 0.98 -3.62 13.42
C ARG A 11 2.01 -4.58 12.83
N LYS A 12 1.57 -5.52 11.97
CA LYS A 12 2.47 -6.46 11.30
C LYS A 12 3.45 -5.75 10.36
N ILE A 13 2.98 -4.81 9.55
CA ILE A 13 3.83 -4.06 8.62
C ILE A 13 4.86 -3.22 9.37
N LEU A 14 4.44 -2.52 10.43
CA LEU A 14 5.33 -1.70 11.25
C LEU A 14 6.36 -2.49 12.07
N SER A 15 6.15 -3.80 12.28
CA SER A 15 7.17 -4.66 12.90
C SER A 15 8.36 -4.95 11.99
N ILE A 16 8.28 -4.64 10.70
CA ILE A 16 9.38 -4.82 9.75
C ILE A 16 10.41 -3.70 9.97
N VAL A 17 11.65 -4.08 10.28
CA VAL A 17 12.75 -3.13 10.51
C VAL A 17 12.91 -2.17 9.33
N GLY A 18 12.91 -0.87 9.62
CA GLY A 18 13.07 0.20 8.63
C GLY A 18 11.78 0.61 7.92
N VAL A 19 10.64 0.01 8.27
CA VAL A 19 9.31 0.47 7.84
C VAL A 19 8.76 1.49 8.83
N THR A 20 8.16 2.56 8.30
CA THR A 20 7.51 3.62 9.08
C THR A 20 6.21 4.05 8.40
N GLU A 21 5.31 4.69 9.16
CA GLU A 21 4.17 5.40 8.58
C GLU A 21 4.51 6.87 8.35
N ARG A 22 4.00 7.44 7.24
CA ARG A 22 4.09 8.87 6.94
C ARG A 22 2.77 9.36 6.37
N PHE A 23 2.30 10.49 6.89
CA PHE A 23 1.18 11.22 6.31
C PHE A 23 1.65 12.07 5.12
N TRP A 24 0.94 11.96 4.00
CA TRP A 24 1.14 12.75 2.80
C TRP A 24 -0.08 13.66 2.61
N PRO A 25 0.06 14.98 2.75
CA PRO A 25 -1.03 15.92 2.54
C PRO A 25 -1.40 16.00 1.05
N THR A 26 -2.70 16.13 0.78
CA THR A 26 -3.26 16.44 -0.53
C THR A 26 -4.34 17.51 -0.35
N ASP A 27 -4.77 18.14 -1.45
CA ASP A 27 -5.87 19.13 -1.43
C ASP A 27 -7.18 18.57 -0.88
N SER A 28 -7.32 17.24 -0.88
CA SER A 28 -8.46 16.47 -0.37
C SER A 28 -8.28 15.91 1.04
N GLY A 29 -7.24 16.32 1.78
CA GLY A 29 -7.03 15.91 3.18
C GLY A 29 -5.99 14.81 3.40
N GLY A 30 -5.30 14.36 2.35
CA GLY A 30 -4.13 13.48 2.43
C GLY A 30 -4.41 12.01 2.72
N PHE A 31 -3.32 11.23 2.81
CA PHE A 31 -3.35 9.80 3.14
C PHE A 31 -2.11 9.38 3.93
N THR A 32 -2.25 8.31 4.73
CA THR A 32 -1.12 7.69 5.41
C THR A 32 -0.58 6.54 4.57
N ALA A 33 0.73 6.56 4.35
CA ALA A 33 1.46 5.55 3.62
C ALA A 33 2.52 4.86 4.47
N PHE A 34 2.82 3.62 4.13
CA PHE A 34 3.97 2.89 4.61
C PHE A 34 5.21 3.20 3.77
N VAL A 35 6.30 3.49 4.45
CA VAL A 35 7.55 3.97 3.87
C VAL A 35 8.69 3.07 4.30
N PHE A 36 9.50 2.63 3.34
CA PHE A 36 10.74 1.89 3.57
C PHE A 36 11.89 2.61 2.87
N LYS A 37 13.00 2.89 3.58
CA LYS A 37 14.14 3.67 3.06
C LYS A 37 13.71 4.98 2.38
N ASN A 38 12.81 5.72 3.05
CA ASN A 38 12.24 6.99 2.58
C ASN A 38 11.45 6.90 1.26
N LYS A 39 11.03 5.70 0.83
CA LYS A 39 10.17 5.49 -0.34
C LYS A 39 8.84 4.87 0.08
N GLU A 40 7.74 5.46 -0.40
CA GLU A 40 6.41 4.89 -0.27
C GLU A 40 6.32 3.58 -1.05
N PHE A 41 5.76 2.55 -0.39
CA PHE A 41 5.56 1.23 -1.01
C PHE A 41 4.15 0.69 -0.82
N ALA A 42 3.36 1.26 0.10
CA ALA A 42 1.98 0.84 0.31
C ALA A 42 1.17 1.96 0.98
N HIS A 43 -0.13 2.02 0.75
CA HIS A 43 -1.04 2.86 1.50
C HIS A 43 -2.44 2.25 1.53
N PHE A 44 -3.20 2.50 2.60
CA PHE A 44 -4.59 2.07 2.64
C PHE A 44 -5.46 3.00 1.80
N HIS A 45 -6.30 2.41 0.96
CA HIS A 45 -7.38 3.13 0.30
C HIS A 45 -8.69 3.00 1.09
N SER A 46 -9.78 3.50 0.52
CA SER A 46 -11.13 3.27 1.05
C SER A 46 -11.51 1.78 0.99
N GLY A 47 -12.55 1.35 1.73
CA GLY A 47 -13.08 -0.02 1.58
C GLY A 47 -12.23 -1.17 2.16
N ASN A 48 -11.28 -0.90 3.07
CA ASN A 48 -10.30 -1.89 3.58
C ASN A 48 -9.34 -2.43 2.50
N GLU A 49 -9.12 -1.66 1.44
CA GLU A 49 -8.15 -1.98 0.40
C GLU A 49 -6.75 -1.48 0.76
N LEU A 50 -5.72 -2.26 0.40
CA LEU A 50 -4.32 -1.90 0.56
C LEU A 50 -3.63 -1.95 -0.79
N ASP A 51 -3.20 -0.79 -1.26
CA ASP A 51 -2.40 -0.67 -2.47
C ASP A 51 -0.94 -1.02 -2.17
N LEU A 52 -0.34 -1.85 -3.02
CA LEU A 52 1.08 -2.23 -2.92
C LEU A 52 1.82 -1.84 -4.19
N LYS A 53 2.94 -1.14 -4.02
CA LYS A 53 3.84 -0.77 -5.10
C LYS A 53 4.83 -1.90 -5.38
N LEU A 54 4.55 -2.69 -6.41
CA LEU A 54 5.46 -3.72 -6.88
C LEU A 54 6.39 -3.18 -7.97
N THR A 55 7.66 -3.59 -7.93
CA THR A 55 8.62 -3.25 -9.00
C THR A 55 8.55 -4.29 -10.13
N LYS A 56 8.89 -3.89 -11.36
CA LYS A 56 8.99 -4.81 -12.50
C LYS A 56 9.89 -6.01 -12.20
N LYS A 57 11.00 -5.79 -11.48
CA LYS A 57 11.92 -6.85 -11.04
C LYS A 57 11.23 -7.87 -10.14
N LEU A 58 10.43 -7.40 -9.17
CA LEU A 58 9.70 -8.30 -8.26
C LEU A 58 8.59 -9.07 -8.97
N ILE A 59 7.83 -8.40 -9.85
CA ILE A 59 6.79 -9.03 -10.68
C ILE A 59 7.39 -10.17 -11.51
N ALA A 60 8.49 -9.90 -12.21
CA ALA A 60 9.18 -10.91 -13.01
C ALA A 60 9.74 -12.07 -12.15
N ALA A 61 10.42 -11.75 -11.04
CA ALA A 61 11.01 -12.75 -10.16
C ALA A 61 9.98 -13.67 -9.49
N LYS A 62 8.76 -13.17 -9.27
CA LYS A 62 7.65 -13.92 -8.68
C LYS A 62 6.68 -14.49 -9.71
N GLN A 63 6.97 -14.28 -11.00
CA GLN A 63 6.11 -14.68 -12.12
C GLN A 63 4.64 -14.26 -11.90
N LEU A 64 4.45 -13.05 -11.34
CA LEU A 64 3.11 -12.54 -11.06
C LEU A 64 2.42 -12.25 -12.38
N GLN A 65 1.28 -12.90 -12.60
CA GLN A 65 0.44 -12.63 -13.75
C GLN A 65 -0.54 -11.50 -13.43
N HIS A 66 -0.93 -10.76 -14.47
CA HIS A 66 -1.98 -9.77 -14.33
C HIS A 66 -3.30 -10.50 -14.03
N PRO A 67 -4.05 -10.11 -12.97
CA PRO A 67 -5.34 -10.73 -12.69
C PRO A 67 -6.34 -10.47 -13.82
N GLU A 68 -7.10 -11.49 -14.22
CA GLU A 68 -8.13 -11.35 -15.28
C GLU A 68 -9.23 -10.34 -14.92
N ASN A 69 -9.48 -10.17 -13.62
CA ASN A 69 -10.45 -9.23 -13.05
C ASN A 69 -9.79 -7.92 -12.56
N SER A 70 -8.58 -7.61 -13.01
CA SER A 70 -7.93 -6.35 -12.65
C SER A 70 -8.66 -5.17 -13.31
N THR A 71 -9.33 -4.37 -12.51
CA THR A 71 -9.90 -3.10 -12.95
C THR A 71 -8.80 -2.04 -12.98
N VAL A 72 -8.51 -1.50 -14.16
CA VAL A 72 -7.71 -0.28 -14.27
C VAL A 72 -8.51 0.84 -13.65
N HIS A 73 -7.97 1.52 -12.64
CA HIS A 73 -8.59 2.75 -12.15
C HIS A 73 -8.71 3.73 -13.33
N PRO A 74 -9.91 4.21 -13.66
CA PRO A 74 -10.18 4.87 -14.94
C PRO A 74 -9.41 6.18 -15.16
N ASN A 75 -8.74 6.72 -14.14
CA ASN A 75 -7.96 7.96 -14.20
C ASN A 75 -6.50 7.76 -13.76
N ARG A 76 -5.84 6.72 -14.25
CA ARG A 76 -4.39 6.52 -14.05
C ARG A 76 -3.63 6.53 -15.36
#